data_AF-A0A8C5MEK8-F1
#
_entry.id   AF-A0A8C5MEK8-F1
#
_cell.length_a   1.000
_cell.length_b   1.000
_cell.length_c   1.000
_cell.angle_alpha   90.00
_cell.angle_beta   90.00
_cell.angle_gamma   90.00
#
_symmetry.space_group_name_H-M   'P 1'
#
loop_
_entity.id
_entity.type
_entity.pdbx_description
1 polymer ?
#
loop_
_entity_poly.entity_id
_entity_poly.type
_entity_poly.pdbx_seq_one_letter_code
_entity_poly.pdbx_strand_id
1 'polypeptide(L)'
;MRHLLVLFLCPCVIGVAIHLWLLNFSGLYFWFSPWRQRKYDIVVGVLSARHNHELRNAIRNTWLQHLTQHSSLSPRVLVKFIIGSHGCDVPVEDREDPYSCKILNITDPILKQEIESFVIPETVAVLTEHPVVNVNFRVLHPVIITRLGVFQHENVAGFQRNVTVKLFQAEHEEALFSARFSPASSGVQVNRIWYKPVEQFILPEVEEGLLPYEFTVGVEGIAGGFTYTVHEAEALLHNLETRPERLLNHLTALENEDALLQEESTNFQDIIFVPVVDTYRNVPSKLLHFYSWTVQFTRFEFLLKTDDDCYIDIENMFKMIDHKNLKTTNTWWGNFRLNWAVDRTGKWQELEYLGPAYPAFACGSGYVISQDIVQWLASNSDRLKTYQGEDVSMGIWMSAIGPKRYQDKHWLCEKVCETGMLSSPQYSAQELVELWKQKERCGNPCACEER
;
A
#
# COMPACT_ATOMS: atom_id res chain seq x y z
N MET A 1 37.03 -37.65 -62.62
CA MET A 1 36.38 -36.45 -62.06
C MET A 1 34.89 -36.71 -61.83
N ARG A 2 34.59 -37.56 -60.86
CA ARG A 2 33.25 -37.86 -60.33
C ARG A 2 33.51 -38.12 -58.87
N HIS A 3 33.24 -37.15 -57.99
CA HIS A 3 33.11 -37.24 -56.52
C HIS A 3 33.20 -35.83 -55.90
N LEU A 4 32.42 -34.86 -56.40
CA LEU A 4 32.34 -33.53 -55.76
C LEU A 4 30.94 -32.91 -55.85
N LEU A 5 29.90 -33.73 -55.67
CA LEU A 5 28.50 -33.25 -55.70
C LEU A 5 27.58 -33.90 -54.66
N VAL A 6 28.14 -34.64 -53.68
CA VAL A 6 27.34 -35.27 -52.60
C VAL A 6 27.43 -34.51 -51.27
N LEU A 7 28.28 -33.48 -51.15
CA LEU A 7 28.50 -32.76 -49.89
C LEU A 7 27.62 -31.52 -49.66
N PHE A 8 26.70 -31.19 -50.57
CA PHE A 8 25.75 -30.07 -50.38
C PHE A 8 24.29 -30.48 -50.19
N LEU A 9 23.99 -31.78 -50.14
CA LEU A 9 22.63 -32.28 -49.84
C LEU A 9 22.45 -32.71 -48.37
N CYS A 10 23.49 -32.67 -47.56
CA CYS A 10 23.41 -33.09 -46.15
C CYS A 10 22.81 -32.02 -45.20
N PRO A 11 23.09 -30.71 -45.33
CA PRO A 11 22.54 -29.72 -44.42
C PRO A 11 21.03 -29.49 -44.62
N CYS A 12 20.55 -29.60 -45.86
CA CYS A 12 19.12 -29.42 -46.17
C CYS A 12 18.28 -30.64 -45.78
N VAL A 13 18.81 -31.87 -45.91
CA VAL A 13 18.09 -33.07 -45.48
C VAL A 13 18.03 -33.16 -43.95
N ILE A 14 19.08 -32.74 -43.25
CA ILE A 14 19.06 -32.62 -41.78
C ILE A 14 18.13 -31.49 -41.34
N GLY A 15 18.14 -30.34 -42.03
CA GLY A 15 17.21 -29.24 -41.76
C GLY A 15 15.73 -29.63 -41.96
N VAL A 16 15.41 -30.36 -43.04
CA VAL A 16 14.06 -30.87 -43.29
C VAL A 16 13.69 -31.99 -42.32
N ALA A 17 14.62 -32.86 -41.93
CA ALA A 17 14.37 -33.88 -40.91
C ALA A 17 14.14 -33.28 -39.52
N ILE A 18 14.89 -32.23 -39.14
CA ILE A 18 14.66 -31.48 -37.89
C ILE A 18 13.34 -30.71 -37.97
N HIS A 19 13.01 -30.11 -39.10
CA HIS A 19 11.75 -29.39 -39.27
C HIS A 19 10.54 -30.33 -39.29
N LEU A 20 10.67 -31.53 -39.88
CA LEU A 20 9.65 -32.59 -39.83
C LEU A 20 9.59 -33.26 -38.45
N TRP A 21 10.71 -33.35 -37.71
CA TRP A 21 10.74 -33.82 -36.34
C TRP A 21 10.09 -32.80 -35.38
N LEU A 22 10.33 -31.49 -35.57
CA LEU A 22 9.64 -30.40 -34.87
C LEU A 22 8.16 -30.28 -35.28
N LEU A 23 7.81 -30.57 -36.54
CA LEU A 23 6.43 -30.67 -37.01
C LEU A 23 5.71 -31.93 -36.47
N ASN A 24 6.40 -33.05 -36.30
CA ASN A 24 5.87 -34.22 -35.62
C ASN A 24 5.82 -34.05 -34.09
N PHE A 25 6.68 -33.21 -33.50
CA PHE A 25 6.58 -32.81 -32.09
C PHE A 25 5.45 -31.81 -31.83
N SER A 26 5.00 -31.09 -32.86
CA SER A 26 3.74 -30.32 -32.82
C SER A 26 2.50 -31.18 -33.11
N GLY A 27 2.70 -32.48 -33.39
CA GLY A 27 1.68 -33.53 -33.46
C GLY A 27 1.50 -34.33 -32.16
N LEU A 28 2.37 -34.15 -31.16
CA LEU A 28 2.00 -34.43 -29.76
C LEU A 28 1.12 -33.28 -29.28
N TYR A 29 -0.11 -33.25 -29.80
CA TYR A 29 -1.26 -33.05 -28.92
C TYR A 29 -1.11 -34.11 -27.84
N PHE A 30 -0.38 -33.76 -26.78
CA PHE A 30 -0.63 -34.34 -25.49
C PHE A 30 -2.14 -34.25 -25.34
N TRP A 31 -2.80 -35.40 -25.43
CA TRP A 31 -4.01 -35.66 -24.71
C TRP A 31 -3.65 -35.57 -23.22
N PHE A 32 -3.27 -34.38 -22.75
CA PHE A 32 -3.68 -33.97 -21.44
C PHE A 32 -5.20 -34.02 -21.54
N SER A 33 -5.79 -35.09 -21.01
CA SER A 33 -7.09 -34.96 -20.38
C SER A 33 -7.07 -33.59 -19.71
N PRO A 34 -7.96 -32.63 -20.07
CA PRO A 34 -7.94 -31.35 -19.42
C PRO A 34 -8.12 -31.69 -17.95
N TRP A 35 -7.05 -31.55 -17.16
CA TRP A 35 -7.11 -31.71 -15.72
C TRP A 35 -8.30 -30.85 -15.34
N ARG A 36 -9.41 -31.50 -14.98
CA ARG A 36 -10.67 -30.80 -14.72
C ARG A 36 -10.35 -30.01 -13.47
N GLN A 37 -9.93 -28.76 -13.63
CA GLN A 37 -9.66 -27.87 -12.52
C GLN A 37 -10.90 -27.93 -11.65
N ARG A 38 -10.69 -28.34 -10.40
CA ARG A 38 -11.78 -28.47 -9.44
C ARG A 38 -12.52 -27.14 -9.40
N LYS A 39 -13.84 -27.18 -9.61
CA LYS A 39 -14.69 -26.00 -9.49
C LYS A 39 -14.97 -25.79 -8.00
N TYR A 40 -14.66 -24.60 -7.53
CA TYR A 40 -15.00 -24.09 -6.21
C TYR A 40 -16.21 -23.17 -6.33
N ASP A 41 -16.93 -22.97 -5.24
CA ASP A 41 -17.95 -21.94 -5.17
C ASP A 41 -17.31 -20.64 -4.68
N ILE A 42 -16.39 -20.75 -3.70
CA ILE A 42 -15.64 -19.63 -3.15
C ILE A 42 -14.14 -19.94 -3.13
N VAL A 43 -13.33 -19.03 -3.67
CA VAL A 43 -11.89 -18.97 -3.36
C VAL A 43 -11.67 -17.87 -2.33
N VAL A 44 -11.00 -18.19 -1.22
CA VAL A 44 -10.63 -17.24 -0.17
C VAL A 44 -9.15 -16.89 -0.34
N GLY A 45 -8.87 -15.61 -0.60
CA GLY A 45 -7.55 -15.03 -0.55
C GLY A 45 -7.34 -14.30 0.77
N VAL A 46 -6.41 -14.81 1.58
CA VAL A 46 -6.01 -14.19 2.85
C VAL A 46 -4.72 -13.42 2.62
N LEU A 47 -4.76 -12.10 2.64
CA LEU A 47 -3.55 -11.28 2.57
C LEU A 47 -2.79 -11.42 3.90
N SER A 48 -1.52 -11.82 3.81
CA SER A 48 -0.67 -12.03 4.98
C SER A 48 0.71 -11.44 4.75
N ALA A 49 1.29 -10.83 5.78
CA ALA A 49 2.70 -10.42 5.75
C ALA A 49 3.61 -11.62 5.99
N ARG A 50 4.84 -11.56 5.48
CA ARG A 50 5.83 -12.64 5.61
C ARG A 50 6.00 -13.14 7.05
N HIS A 51 6.21 -12.22 7.99
CA HIS A 51 6.42 -12.50 9.42
C HIS A 51 5.16 -12.92 10.20
N ASN A 52 3.95 -12.86 9.62
CA ASN A 52 2.69 -13.16 10.32
C ASN A 52 2.40 -14.68 10.47
N HIS A 53 3.42 -15.47 10.78
CA HIS A 53 3.28 -16.93 10.94
C HIS A 53 2.26 -17.31 12.03
N GLU A 54 2.24 -16.58 13.14
CA GLU A 54 1.29 -16.85 14.24
C GLU A 54 -0.17 -16.62 13.83
N LEU A 55 -0.45 -15.56 13.06
CA LEU A 55 -1.79 -15.27 12.54
C LEU A 55 -2.24 -16.33 11.53
N ARG A 56 -1.36 -16.74 10.61
CA ARG A 56 -1.65 -17.84 9.68
C ARG A 56 -1.97 -19.15 10.43
N ASN A 57 -1.21 -19.46 11.48
CA ASN A 57 -1.47 -20.63 12.33
C ASN A 57 -2.79 -20.50 13.10
N ALA A 58 -3.11 -19.31 13.62
CA ALA A 58 -4.40 -19.07 14.27
C ALA A 58 -5.55 -19.34 13.30
N ILE A 59 -5.47 -18.86 12.06
CA ILE A 59 -6.46 -19.15 11.01
C ILE A 59 -6.55 -20.65 10.74
N ARG A 60 -5.41 -21.32 10.53
CA ARG A 60 -5.35 -22.78 10.30
C ARG A 60 -6.01 -23.56 11.42
N ASN A 61 -5.88 -23.11 12.67
CA ASN A 61 -6.42 -23.75 13.87
C ASN A 61 -7.83 -23.27 14.26
N THR A 62 -8.47 -22.42 13.45
CA THR A 62 -9.79 -21.86 13.74
C THR A 62 -10.75 -22.09 12.57
N TRP A 63 -11.20 -21.04 11.87
CA TRP A 63 -12.20 -21.17 10.81
C TRP A 63 -11.73 -22.04 9.64
N LEU A 64 -10.43 -22.09 9.35
CA LEU A 64 -9.92 -22.97 8.29
C LEU A 64 -9.98 -24.44 8.72
N GLN A 65 -9.65 -24.76 9.98
CA GLN A 65 -9.85 -26.11 10.52
C GLN A 65 -11.33 -26.49 10.48
N HIS A 66 -12.20 -25.60 10.95
CA HIS A 66 -13.64 -25.81 10.94
C HIS A 66 -14.15 -26.08 9.51
N LEU A 67 -13.73 -25.27 8.54
CA LEU A 67 -14.08 -25.42 7.13
C LEU A 67 -13.60 -26.75 6.54
N THR A 68 -12.36 -27.15 6.81
CA THR A 68 -11.78 -28.38 6.25
C THR A 68 -12.44 -29.64 6.80
N GLN A 69 -12.92 -29.61 8.05
CA GLN A 69 -13.68 -30.68 8.69
C GLN A 69 -15.16 -30.72 8.26
N HIS A 70 -15.70 -29.60 7.75
CA HIS A 70 -17.10 -29.50 7.34
C HIS A 70 -17.35 -30.25 6.02
N SER A 71 -18.06 -31.38 6.09
CA SER A 71 -18.25 -32.31 4.95
C SER A 71 -18.84 -31.68 3.68
N SER A 72 -19.77 -30.73 3.83
CA SER A 72 -20.40 -30.06 2.68
C SER A 72 -19.64 -28.83 2.16
N LEU A 73 -18.83 -28.15 2.99
CA LEU A 73 -18.16 -26.89 2.61
C LEU A 73 -16.72 -27.13 2.16
N SER A 74 -16.00 -28.05 2.80
CA SER A 74 -14.64 -28.47 2.46
C SER A 74 -14.42 -28.70 0.95
N PRO A 75 -15.33 -29.37 0.20
CA PRO A 75 -15.10 -29.55 -1.23
C PRO A 75 -15.40 -28.34 -2.12
N ARG A 76 -16.07 -27.31 -1.57
CA ARG A 76 -16.59 -26.13 -2.27
C ARG A 76 -15.71 -24.89 -2.10
N VAL A 77 -14.79 -24.89 -1.13
CA VAL A 77 -13.98 -23.72 -0.79
C VAL A 77 -12.49 -24.02 -0.94
N LEU A 78 -11.77 -23.10 -1.57
CA LEU A 78 -10.30 -23.11 -1.60
C LEU A 78 -9.79 -21.92 -0.80
N VAL A 79 -8.88 -22.14 0.14
CA VAL A 79 -8.27 -21.06 0.92
C VAL A 79 -6.78 -20.98 0.59
N LYS A 80 -6.27 -19.76 0.38
CA LYS A 80 -4.86 -19.48 0.13
C LYS A 80 -4.39 -18.24 0.87
N PHE A 81 -3.26 -18.35 1.54
CA PHE A 81 -2.50 -17.20 2.05
C PHE A 81 -1.68 -16.60 0.91
N ILE A 82 -1.69 -15.28 0.81
CA ILE A 82 -1.03 -14.54 -0.26
C ILE A 82 0.11 -13.75 0.37
N ILE A 83 1.34 -14.08 -0.04
CA ILE A 83 2.55 -13.51 0.54
C ILE A 83 3.44 -13.01 -0.61
N GLY A 84 4.06 -11.85 -0.44
CA GLY A 84 5.04 -11.36 -1.41
C GLY A 84 6.28 -12.24 -1.40
N SER A 85 6.82 -12.58 -2.56
CA SER A 85 7.97 -13.49 -2.70
C SER A 85 9.27 -12.90 -2.17
N HIS A 86 9.35 -11.57 -2.02
CA HIS A 86 10.55 -10.89 -1.52
C HIS A 86 10.26 -10.08 -0.26
N GLY A 87 11.13 -10.17 0.75
CA GLY A 87 11.17 -9.20 1.84
C GLY A 87 11.77 -7.87 1.36
N CYS A 88 11.48 -6.78 2.06
CA CYS A 88 12.13 -5.51 1.80
C CYS A 88 13.56 -5.54 2.35
N ASP A 89 14.55 -5.28 1.50
CA ASP A 89 15.99 -5.28 1.84
C ASP A 89 16.44 -4.05 2.65
N VAL A 90 15.58 -3.04 2.80
CA VAL A 90 15.81 -1.87 3.64
C VAL A 90 15.28 -2.13 5.07
N PRO A 91 16.13 -2.05 6.11
CA PRO A 91 15.68 -2.08 7.51
C PRO A 91 14.64 -0.99 7.79
N VAL A 92 13.67 -1.24 8.67
CA VAL A 92 12.54 -0.31 8.89
C VAL A 92 13.02 1.08 9.32
N GLU A 93 14.05 1.13 10.16
CA GLU A 93 14.68 2.35 10.69
C GLU A 93 15.43 3.16 9.63
N ASP A 94 15.70 2.55 8.47
CA ASP A 94 16.42 3.17 7.36
C ASP A 94 15.49 3.54 6.20
N ARG A 95 14.17 3.36 6.34
CA ARG A 95 13.20 3.68 5.28
C ARG A 95 12.78 5.15 5.32
N GLU A 96 12.40 5.67 4.16
CA GLU A 96 11.74 6.98 4.03
C GLU A 96 10.37 7.01 4.72
N ASP A 97 9.71 5.85 4.77
CA ASP A 97 8.51 5.60 5.55
C ASP A 97 8.45 4.12 5.94
N PRO A 98 7.86 3.77 7.11
CA PRO A 98 7.86 2.39 7.58
C PRO A 98 7.04 1.43 6.70
N TYR A 99 6.19 1.96 5.81
CA TYR A 99 5.22 1.20 5.01
C TYR A 99 5.74 0.83 3.63
N SER A 100 6.81 1.46 3.14
CA SER A 100 7.40 1.25 1.81
C SER A 100 8.72 0.47 1.90
N CYS A 101 9.43 0.37 0.77
CA CYS A 101 10.78 -0.18 0.69
C CYS A 101 11.74 0.82 0.04
N LYS A 102 11.64 2.10 0.43
CA LYS A 102 12.50 3.16 -0.06
C LYS A 102 13.48 3.56 1.02
N ILE A 103 14.77 3.59 0.70
CA ILE A 103 15.82 4.06 1.61
C ILE A 103 15.64 5.55 1.93
N LEU A 104 15.81 5.93 3.20
CA LEU A 104 15.91 7.31 3.63
C LEU A 104 17.17 7.93 3.03
N ASN A 105 16.97 8.79 2.03
CA ASN A 105 18.05 9.38 1.24
C ASN A 105 18.75 10.55 1.96
N ILE A 106 19.37 10.25 3.09
CA ILE A 106 20.23 11.16 3.86
C ILE A 106 21.59 10.49 3.99
N THR A 107 22.66 11.13 3.50
CA THR A 107 24.02 10.57 3.53
C THR A 107 25.04 11.51 4.16
N ASP A 108 24.92 12.82 3.94
CA ASP A 108 25.85 13.82 4.48
C ASP A 108 25.06 15.00 5.08
N PRO A 109 24.44 14.80 6.26
CA PRO A 109 23.63 15.83 6.87
C PRO A 109 24.52 16.97 7.38
N ILE A 110 24.16 18.21 7.04
CA ILE A 110 24.80 19.39 7.63
C ILE A 110 24.30 19.51 9.08
N LEU A 111 25.15 19.19 10.04
CA LEU A 111 24.80 19.17 11.46
C LEU A 111 25.15 20.48 12.16
N LYS A 112 24.32 20.88 13.13
CA LYS A 112 24.54 22.02 14.05
C LYS A 112 24.77 23.36 13.35
N GLN A 113 24.37 23.49 12.09
CA GLN A 113 24.38 24.72 11.34
C GLN A 113 22.97 25.06 10.89
N GLU A 114 22.70 26.35 10.80
CA GLU A 114 21.46 26.85 10.23
C GLU A 114 21.51 26.71 8.70
N ILE A 115 20.55 25.99 8.13
CA ILE A 115 20.47 25.67 6.71
C ILE A 115 19.37 26.51 6.07
N GLU A 116 19.66 27.10 4.90
CA GLU A 116 18.68 27.79 4.07
C GLU A 116 17.87 26.77 3.24
N SER A 117 16.53 26.80 3.34
CA SER A 117 15.65 25.92 2.56
C SER A 117 15.67 26.20 1.06
N PHE A 118 16.03 27.42 0.64
CA PHE A 118 16.10 27.81 -0.76
C PHE A 118 17.32 28.69 -1.00
N VAL A 119 18.05 28.40 -2.08
CA VAL A 119 19.13 29.24 -2.59
C VAL A 119 18.69 29.77 -3.95
N ILE A 120 18.57 31.09 -4.11
CA ILE A 120 18.31 31.72 -5.40
C ILE A 120 19.67 31.98 -6.07
N PRO A 121 19.97 31.39 -7.24
CA PRO A 121 21.21 31.66 -7.95
C PRO A 121 21.26 33.13 -8.43
N GLU A 122 22.43 33.77 -8.32
CA GLU A 122 22.61 35.19 -8.64
C GLU A 122 22.24 35.56 -10.09
N THR A 123 22.26 34.59 -11.01
CA THR A 123 22.03 34.72 -12.45
C THR A 123 20.55 34.66 -12.86
N VAL A 124 19.63 34.36 -11.93
CA VAL A 124 18.24 34.05 -12.24
C VAL A 124 17.38 35.33 -12.12
N ALA A 125 17.09 35.96 -13.26
CA ALA A 125 16.16 37.10 -13.38
C ALA A 125 14.67 36.69 -13.36
N VAL A 126 14.33 35.54 -12.74
CA VAL A 126 13.05 34.84 -12.94
C VAL A 126 11.90 35.35 -12.06
N LEU A 127 12.16 36.18 -11.04
CA LEU A 127 11.10 36.68 -10.16
C LEU A 127 10.47 38.01 -10.61
N THR A 128 10.60 38.35 -11.90
CA THR A 128 10.24 39.67 -12.43
C THR A 128 8.76 39.83 -12.79
N GLU A 129 7.98 38.75 -12.88
CA GLU A 129 6.57 38.87 -13.31
C GLU A 129 5.53 38.24 -12.38
N HIS A 130 5.91 37.32 -11.47
CA HIS A 130 4.95 36.67 -10.57
C HIS A 130 5.58 36.51 -9.16
N PRO A 131 4.95 37.01 -8.08
CA PRO A 131 5.41 36.68 -6.73
C PRO A 131 5.30 35.16 -6.54
N VAL A 132 6.35 34.51 -6.03
CA VAL A 132 6.26 33.10 -5.60
C VAL A 132 5.26 33.06 -4.45
N VAL A 133 4.07 32.53 -4.72
CA VAL A 133 2.94 32.56 -3.78
C VAL A 133 3.05 31.41 -2.78
N ASN A 134 3.68 30.29 -3.15
CA ASN A 134 3.77 29.11 -2.29
C ASN A 134 5.00 28.24 -2.61
N VAL A 135 5.54 27.55 -1.60
CA VAL A 135 6.53 26.49 -1.77
C VAL A 135 6.15 25.25 -0.97
N ASN A 136 6.09 24.12 -1.66
CA ASN A 136 5.80 22.82 -1.07
C ASN A 136 7.11 22.08 -0.75
N PHE A 137 7.20 21.51 0.44
CA PHE A 137 8.34 20.70 0.87
C PHE A 137 7.86 19.51 1.71
N ARG A 138 8.71 18.48 1.81
CA ARG A 138 8.52 17.31 2.67
C ARG A 138 9.69 17.25 3.66
N VAL A 139 9.37 16.97 4.92
CA VAL A 139 10.38 16.77 5.97
C VAL A 139 10.59 15.26 6.13
N LEU A 140 11.80 14.80 5.81
CA LEU A 140 12.18 13.38 5.87
C LEU A 140 12.89 13.00 7.20
N HIS A 141 13.25 14.00 7.99
CA HIS A 141 13.83 13.85 9.32
C HIS A 141 13.46 15.10 10.13
N PRO A 142 13.15 15.01 11.44
CA PRO A 142 12.67 16.16 12.19
C PRO A 142 13.64 17.35 12.10
N VAL A 143 13.10 18.56 11.92
CA VAL A 143 13.88 19.81 11.83
C VAL A 143 13.31 20.87 12.77
N ILE A 144 14.16 21.74 13.27
CA ILE A 144 13.74 22.93 14.04
C ILE A 144 13.75 24.12 13.09
N ILE A 145 12.58 24.72 12.86
CA ILE A 145 12.49 25.96 12.09
C ILE A 145 13.03 27.11 12.95
N THR A 146 14.00 27.86 12.44
CA THR A 146 14.67 28.94 13.19
C THR A 146 14.27 30.33 12.70
N ARG A 147 14.05 30.51 11.38
CA ARG A 147 13.62 31.80 10.80
C ARG A 147 12.64 31.60 9.65
N LEU A 148 11.73 32.55 9.49
CA LEU A 148 10.94 32.71 8.26
C LEU A 148 11.48 33.87 7.44
N GLY A 149 11.40 33.74 6.12
CA GLY A 149 11.94 34.68 5.17
C GLY A 149 10.89 35.23 4.21
N VAL A 150 11.22 36.31 3.50
CA VAL A 150 10.43 36.92 2.42
C VAL A 150 11.34 37.18 1.21
N PHE A 151 10.89 36.76 0.03
CA PHE A 151 11.50 37.19 -1.24
C PHE A 151 11.12 38.64 -1.51
N GLN A 152 12.10 39.51 -1.74
CA GLN A 152 11.86 40.89 -2.13
C GLN A 152 12.21 41.11 -3.59
N HIS A 153 11.31 41.75 -4.34
CA HIS A 153 11.55 42.20 -5.71
C HIS A 153 12.67 43.26 -5.72
N GLU A 154 13.62 43.13 -6.65
CA GLU A 154 14.78 44.02 -6.73
C GLU A 154 14.37 45.48 -7.01
N ASN A 155 15.15 46.41 -6.43
CA ASN A 155 15.14 47.88 -6.51
C ASN A 155 14.53 48.70 -5.34
N VAL A 156 14.15 48.11 -4.21
CA VAL A 156 13.79 48.90 -3.01
C VAL A 156 14.54 48.41 -1.77
N ALA A 157 15.31 49.29 -1.14
CA ALA A 157 15.95 49.01 0.15
C ALA A 157 14.88 48.94 1.25
N GLY A 158 14.58 47.73 1.73
CA GLY A 158 13.66 47.50 2.84
C GLY A 158 12.18 47.51 2.45
N PHE A 159 11.31 47.30 3.45
CA PHE A 159 9.87 47.11 3.23
C PHE A 159 9.12 48.45 3.23
N GLN A 160 8.29 48.72 2.21
CA GLN A 160 7.41 49.91 2.18
C GLN A 160 6.05 49.67 2.87
N ARG A 161 5.61 48.41 2.94
CA ARG A 161 4.37 47.97 3.59
C ARG A 161 4.65 46.83 4.55
N ASN A 162 3.74 46.61 5.49
CA ASN A 162 3.82 45.46 6.37
C ASN A 162 3.55 44.19 5.57
N VAL A 163 4.42 43.19 5.71
CA VAL A 163 4.26 41.86 5.12
C VAL A 163 4.29 40.84 6.24
N THR A 164 3.33 39.92 6.27
CA THR A 164 3.32 38.83 7.25
C THR A 164 3.44 37.52 6.52
N VAL A 165 4.48 36.75 6.85
CA VAL A 165 4.66 35.37 6.38
C VAL A 165 4.13 34.45 7.44
N LYS A 166 3.43 33.39 7.00
CA LYS A 166 2.92 32.34 7.87
C LYS A 166 3.33 30.99 7.30
N LEU A 167 3.72 30.07 8.17
CA LEU A 167 3.89 28.67 7.82
C LEU A 167 2.68 27.90 8.36
N PHE A 168 2.07 27.07 7.52
CA PHE A 168 0.89 26.28 7.85
C PHE A 168 1.23 24.79 7.82
N GLN A 169 0.52 24.00 8.63
CA GLN A 169 0.43 22.55 8.43
C GLN A 169 -0.81 22.27 7.59
N ALA A 170 -0.74 21.31 6.67
CA ALA A 170 -1.79 21.04 5.66
C ALA A 170 -3.18 20.82 6.24
N GLU A 171 -3.23 20.23 7.42
CA GLU A 171 -4.44 19.76 8.05
C GLU A 171 -5.02 20.77 9.04
N HIS A 172 -4.25 21.81 9.37
CA HIS A 172 -4.64 22.83 10.32
C HIS A 172 -4.84 24.15 9.57
N GLU A 173 -6.05 24.72 9.69
CA GLU A 173 -6.33 26.07 9.20
C GLU A 173 -5.57 27.16 10.01
N GLU A 174 -4.89 26.75 11.09
CA GLU A 174 -4.07 27.63 11.93
C GLU A 174 -2.61 27.64 11.48
N ALA A 175 -2.02 28.83 11.43
CA ALA A 175 -0.61 28.99 11.13
C ALA A 175 0.24 28.52 12.30
N LEU A 176 1.18 27.61 12.03
CA LEU A 176 2.17 27.15 13.01
C LEU A 176 3.07 28.31 13.47
N PHE A 177 3.57 29.12 12.51
CA PHE A 177 4.44 30.26 12.79
C PHE A 177 4.00 31.48 11.98
N SER A 178 4.35 32.67 12.49
CA SER A 178 4.23 33.89 11.71
C SER A 178 5.39 34.85 11.97
N ALA A 179 5.86 35.51 10.92
CA ALA A 179 6.86 36.57 10.99
C ALA A 179 6.34 37.80 10.25
N ARG A 180 6.34 38.96 10.92
CA ARG A 180 5.87 40.24 10.36
C ARG A 180 7.05 41.15 10.05
N PHE A 181 7.18 41.55 8.79
CA PHE A 181 8.19 42.46 8.25
C PHE A 181 7.60 43.86 8.08
N SER A 182 8.36 44.90 8.40
CA SER A 182 7.94 46.30 8.30
C SER A 182 9.13 47.22 8.01
N PRO A 183 8.91 48.47 7.57
CA PRO A 183 9.99 49.43 7.39
C PRO A 183 10.84 49.64 8.66
N ALA A 184 10.21 49.60 9.84
CA ALA A 184 10.89 49.76 11.13
C ALA A 184 11.55 48.47 11.65
N SER A 185 11.21 47.31 11.08
CA SER A 185 11.72 46.02 11.50
C SER A 185 11.74 45.10 10.27
N SER A 186 12.80 45.23 9.47
CA SER A 186 12.92 44.51 8.20
C SER A 186 13.60 43.13 8.33
N GLY A 187 14.23 42.83 9.47
CA GLY A 187 14.99 41.58 9.65
C GLY A 187 16.41 41.66 9.08
N VAL A 188 17.00 40.50 8.78
CA VAL A 188 18.36 40.38 8.23
C VAL A 188 18.29 39.83 6.81
N GLN A 189 18.96 40.47 5.86
CA GLN A 189 19.02 39.99 4.48
C GLN A 189 20.19 39.00 4.30
N VAL A 190 19.89 37.82 3.79
CA VAL A 190 20.86 36.79 3.40
C VAL A 190 20.47 36.27 2.02
N ASN A 191 21.40 36.23 1.06
CA ASN A 191 21.18 35.72 -0.30
C ASN A 191 19.88 36.25 -0.98
N ARG A 192 19.63 37.56 -0.87
CA ARG A 192 18.44 38.30 -1.39
C ARG A 192 17.10 37.98 -0.68
N ILE A 193 17.09 37.17 0.37
CA ILE A 193 15.92 36.85 1.19
C ILE A 193 16.04 37.57 2.54
N TRP A 194 14.96 38.19 3.00
CA TRP A 194 14.92 38.83 4.33
C TRP A 194 14.37 37.86 5.36
N TYR A 195 15.14 37.56 6.40
CA TYR A 195 14.77 36.62 7.46
C TYR A 195 14.48 37.29 8.80
N LYS A 196 13.55 36.69 9.54
CA LYS A 196 13.27 37.01 10.94
C LYS A 196 13.16 35.74 11.78
N PRO A 197 13.67 35.76 13.03
CA PRO A 197 13.51 34.64 13.94
C PRO A 197 12.03 34.43 14.26
N VAL A 198 11.67 33.16 14.43
CA VAL A 198 10.38 32.72 14.95
C VAL A 198 10.60 31.92 16.24
N GLU A 199 9.54 31.65 16.97
CA GLU A 199 9.60 30.71 18.08
C GLU A 199 10.04 29.34 17.57
N GLN A 200 11.04 28.75 18.24
CA GLN A 200 11.59 27.46 17.81
C GLN A 200 10.53 26.38 17.97
N PHE A 201 10.29 25.65 16.90
CA PHE A 201 9.37 24.54 16.89
C PHE A 201 9.97 23.39 16.11
N ILE A 202 9.84 22.21 16.69
CA ILE A 202 10.23 20.97 16.06
C ILE A 202 9.14 20.65 15.06
N LEU A 203 9.44 20.88 13.79
CA LEU A 203 8.64 20.30 12.72
C LEU A 203 9.02 18.82 12.72
N PRO A 204 8.17 17.93 13.25
CA PRO A 204 8.53 16.53 13.40
C PRO A 204 8.85 15.93 12.03
N GLU A 205 9.46 14.74 12.03
CA GLU A 205 9.29 13.87 10.89
C GLU A 205 7.79 13.81 10.67
N VAL A 206 7.36 14.28 9.51
CA VAL A 206 5.95 14.12 9.23
C VAL A 206 5.80 12.61 9.17
N GLU A 207 5.03 12.02 10.08
CA GLU A 207 4.38 10.74 9.80
C GLU A 207 3.53 11.00 8.57
N GLU A 208 4.22 10.88 7.44
CA GLU A 208 3.85 11.07 6.04
C GLU A 208 2.85 12.18 5.85
N GLY A 209 3.22 13.39 5.45
CA GLY A 209 2.24 14.44 5.16
C GLY A 209 2.70 15.39 4.07
N LEU A 210 1.90 15.50 3.01
CA LEU A 210 2.07 16.46 1.93
C LEU A 210 0.91 17.44 2.03
N LEU A 211 1.18 18.69 1.74
CA LEU A 211 0.19 19.77 1.73
C LEU A 211 -0.55 19.78 0.38
N PRO A 212 -1.85 19.46 0.30
CA PRO A 212 -2.68 20.00 -0.76
C PRO A 212 -3.45 21.23 -0.28
N TYR A 213 -3.79 21.98 -1.30
CA TYR A 213 -4.31 23.32 -1.35
C TYR A 213 -5.81 23.41 -1.03
N GLU A 214 -6.22 24.46 -0.31
CA GLU A 214 -7.48 25.16 -0.61
C GLU A 214 -7.42 26.63 -0.18
N PHE A 215 -7.95 27.50 -1.05
CA PHE A 215 -8.05 28.94 -0.85
C PHE A 215 -8.96 29.29 0.33
N THR A 216 -8.44 29.97 1.35
CA THR A 216 -9.26 30.92 2.12
C THR A 216 -9.16 32.29 1.46
N VAL A 217 -10.31 32.73 0.92
CA VAL A 217 -10.47 34.06 0.33
C VAL A 217 -10.18 35.12 1.39
N GLY A 218 -9.17 35.98 1.15
CA GLY A 218 -9.00 37.24 1.89
C GLY A 218 -7.64 37.52 2.52
N VAL A 219 -6.62 36.66 2.39
CA VAL A 219 -5.26 36.97 2.87
C VAL A 219 -4.20 36.57 1.84
N GLU A 220 -3.53 37.56 1.25
CA GLU A 220 -2.34 37.37 0.41
C GLU A 220 -1.19 36.81 1.28
N GLY A 221 -0.93 35.50 1.22
CA GLY A 221 0.26 34.88 1.80
C GLY A 221 1.41 34.87 0.79
N ILE A 222 2.53 35.50 1.11
CA ILE A 222 3.77 35.41 0.31
C ILE A 222 4.66 34.40 1.03
N ALA A 223 4.83 33.20 0.47
CA ALA A 223 5.83 32.27 0.95
C ALA A 223 7.23 32.82 0.62
N GLY A 224 8.01 33.16 1.64
CA GLY A 224 9.46 33.24 1.48
C GLY A 224 10.14 32.04 2.15
N GLY A 225 11.40 31.82 1.80
CA GLY A 225 12.17 30.70 2.32
C GLY A 225 12.26 30.70 3.85
N PHE A 226 12.56 29.56 4.45
CA PHE A 226 12.83 29.43 5.88
C PHE A 226 14.26 28.94 6.13
N THR A 227 14.75 29.12 7.35
CA THR A 227 15.97 28.44 7.81
C THR A 227 15.63 27.42 8.89
N TYR A 228 16.44 26.37 8.96
CA TYR A 228 16.21 25.29 9.91
C TYR A 228 17.53 24.68 10.40
N THR A 229 17.46 23.97 11.52
CA THR A 229 18.53 23.09 12.01
C THR A 229 18.00 21.66 12.15
N VAL A 230 18.84 20.65 11.94
CA VAL A 230 18.47 19.24 12.14
C VAL A 230 18.18 19.00 13.63
N HIS A 231 17.00 18.46 13.95
CA HIS A 231 16.67 18.02 15.30
C HIS A 231 17.40 16.71 15.63
N GLU A 232 17.94 16.59 16.83
CA GLU A 232 18.72 15.41 17.27
C GLU A 232 19.81 15.00 16.25
N ALA A 233 20.57 16.00 15.79
CA ALA A 233 21.66 15.85 14.82
C ALA A 233 22.62 14.69 15.14
N GLU A 234 23.01 14.51 16.40
CA GLU A 234 23.87 13.42 16.85
C GLU A 234 23.22 12.04 16.74
N ALA A 235 21.92 11.94 17.03
CA ALA A 235 21.19 10.68 16.90
C ALA A 235 21.03 10.28 15.42
N LEU A 236 20.76 11.25 14.54
CA LEU A 236 20.75 11.04 13.09
C LEU A 236 22.12 10.55 12.61
N LEU A 237 23.21 11.21 13.02
CA LEU A 237 24.56 10.80 12.63
C LEU A 237 24.86 9.37 13.09
N HIS A 238 24.58 9.05 14.35
CA HIS A 238 24.77 7.71 14.88
C HIS A 238 23.94 6.67 14.13
N ASN A 239 22.68 6.99 13.78
CA ASN A 239 21.84 6.14 12.95
C ASN A 239 22.48 5.89 11.57
N LEU A 240 22.97 6.94 10.89
CA LEU A 240 23.63 6.81 9.59
C LEU A 240 24.93 5.98 9.66
N GLU A 241 25.73 6.16 10.72
CA GLU A 241 26.97 5.40 10.96
C GLU A 241 26.72 3.91 11.17
N THR A 242 25.61 3.56 11.82
CA THR A 242 25.23 2.17 12.14
C THR A 242 24.42 1.48 11.02
N ARG A 243 24.04 2.21 9.97
CA ARG A 243 23.29 1.70 8.81
C ARG A 243 23.94 0.47 8.13
N PRO A 244 25.26 0.43 7.88
CA PRO A 244 25.89 -0.75 7.25
C PRO A 244 25.76 -2.03 8.08
N GLU A 245 25.89 -1.92 9.40
CA GLU A 245 25.74 -3.06 10.32
C GLU A 245 24.28 -3.53 10.39
N ARG A 246 23.33 -2.58 10.52
CA ARG A 246 21.90 -2.90 10.47
C ARG A 246 21.51 -3.60 9.18
N LEU A 247 22.01 -3.12 8.04
CA LEU A 247 21.74 -3.75 6.74
C LEU A 247 22.20 -5.22 6.73
N LEU A 248 23.42 -5.51 7.20
CA LEU A 248 23.92 -6.89 7.24
C LEU A 248 23.06 -7.79 8.15
N ASN A 249 22.72 -7.31 9.34
CA ASN A 249 21.87 -8.04 10.28
C ASN A 249 20.47 -8.28 9.71
N HIS A 250 19.91 -7.27 9.04
CA HIS A 250 18.59 -7.33 8.40
C HIS A 250 18.57 -8.32 7.24
N LEU A 251 19.56 -8.31 6.35
CA LEU A 251 19.66 -9.27 5.26
C LEU A 251 19.75 -10.71 5.79
N THR A 252 20.52 -10.93 6.87
CA THR A 252 20.60 -12.24 7.54
C THR A 252 19.23 -12.66 8.12
N ALA A 253 18.49 -11.71 8.71
CA ALA A 253 17.14 -11.98 9.22
C ALA A 253 16.16 -12.31 8.09
N LEU A 254 16.25 -11.64 6.95
CA LEU A 254 15.45 -11.96 5.76
C LEU A 254 15.74 -13.36 5.24
N GLU A 255 17.01 -13.76 5.13
CA GLU A 255 17.37 -15.13 4.70
C GLU A 255 16.77 -16.19 5.63
N ASN A 256 16.75 -15.94 6.94
CA ASN A 256 16.10 -16.83 7.91
C ASN A 256 14.58 -16.85 7.75
N GLU A 257 13.94 -15.69 7.54
CA GLU A 257 12.50 -15.59 7.27
C GLU A 257 12.13 -16.36 5.99
N ASP A 258 12.92 -16.24 4.92
CA ASP A 258 12.76 -16.97 3.66
C ASP A 258 12.77 -18.49 3.91
N ALA A 259 13.75 -18.99 4.67
CA ALA A 259 13.87 -20.41 4.98
C ALA A 259 12.65 -20.94 5.76
N LEU A 260 12.19 -20.20 6.78
CA LEU A 260 11.00 -20.57 7.56
C LEU A 260 9.72 -20.54 6.71
N LEU A 261 9.57 -19.57 5.81
CA LEU A 261 8.44 -19.50 4.89
C LEU A 261 8.43 -20.64 3.87
N GLN A 262 9.60 -21.07 3.37
CA GLN A 262 9.69 -22.23 2.48
C GLN A 262 9.32 -23.53 3.22
N GLU A 263 9.75 -23.69 4.47
CA GLU A 263 9.33 -24.81 5.32
C GLU A 263 7.82 -24.80 5.55
N GLU A 264 7.26 -23.65 5.94
CA GLU A 264 5.81 -23.46 6.14
C GLU A 264 5.02 -23.81 4.86
N SER A 265 5.44 -23.28 3.71
CA SER A 265 4.80 -23.54 2.42
C SER A 265 4.84 -25.02 2.05
N THR A 266 5.94 -25.71 2.35
CA THR A 266 6.09 -27.14 2.08
C THR A 266 5.16 -27.97 2.96
N ASN A 267 5.04 -27.60 4.24
CA ASN A 267 4.24 -28.32 5.23
C ASN A 267 2.73 -28.17 5.00
N PHE A 268 2.26 -26.97 4.65
CA PHE A 268 0.81 -26.68 4.60
C PHE A 268 0.23 -26.58 3.18
N GLN A 269 1.05 -26.30 2.17
CA GLN A 269 0.62 -26.17 0.77
C GLN A 269 -0.53 -25.18 0.54
N ASP A 270 -0.68 -24.20 1.43
CA ASP A 270 -1.75 -23.19 1.43
C ASP A 270 -1.23 -21.77 1.15
N ILE A 271 0.07 -21.59 0.93
CA ILE A 271 0.70 -20.30 0.58
C ILE A 271 0.85 -20.16 -0.94
N ILE A 272 0.54 -18.96 -1.45
CA ILE A 272 0.86 -18.50 -2.79
C ILE A 272 1.85 -17.34 -2.66
N PHE A 273 3.06 -17.54 -3.17
CA PHE A 273 4.04 -16.47 -3.32
C PHE A 273 3.76 -15.69 -4.60
N VAL A 274 3.61 -14.37 -4.49
CA VAL A 274 3.41 -13.46 -5.62
C VAL A 274 4.63 -12.54 -5.78
N PRO A 275 5.01 -12.16 -7.02
CA PRO A 275 6.30 -11.50 -7.31
C PRO A 275 6.33 -10.01 -6.92
N VAL A 276 6.22 -9.74 -5.61
CA VAL A 276 6.24 -8.38 -5.04
C VAL A 276 7.16 -8.34 -3.82
N VAL A 277 7.74 -7.17 -3.57
CA VAL A 277 8.35 -6.85 -2.28
C VAL A 277 7.23 -6.66 -1.27
N ASP A 278 7.21 -7.47 -0.22
CA ASP A 278 6.13 -7.55 0.75
C ASP A 278 6.18 -6.38 1.74
N THR A 279 5.57 -5.27 1.34
CA THR A 279 5.38 -4.08 2.17
C THR A 279 3.93 -3.65 2.14
N TYR A 280 3.55 -2.80 3.10
CA TYR A 280 2.19 -2.30 3.20
C TYR A 280 1.76 -1.49 1.97
N ARG A 281 2.65 -0.64 1.43
CA ARG A 281 2.41 0.12 0.19
C ARG A 281 2.17 -0.79 -1.04
N ASN A 282 2.68 -2.03 -1.03
CA ASN A 282 2.59 -2.97 -2.16
C ASN A 282 1.41 -3.96 -2.07
N VAL A 283 0.59 -3.89 -1.03
CA VAL A 283 -0.57 -4.79 -0.85
C VAL A 283 -1.55 -4.77 -2.06
N PRO A 284 -1.85 -3.64 -2.72
CA PRO A 284 -2.69 -3.65 -3.93
C PRO A 284 -2.05 -4.45 -5.08
N SER A 285 -0.74 -4.35 -5.26
CA SER A 285 -0.01 -5.14 -6.27
C SER A 285 -0.03 -6.63 -5.94
N LYS A 286 0.19 -6.98 -4.66
CA LYS A 286 0.05 -8.35 -4.13
C LYS A 286 -1.32 -8.94 -4.51
N LEU A 287 -2.40 -8.17 -4.35
CA LEU A 287 -3.75 -8.60 -4.69
C LEU A 287 -3.97 -8.79 -6.20
N LEU A 288 -3.49 -7.88 -7.05
CA LEU A 288 -3.59 -8.03 -8.50
C LEU A 288 -2.89 -9.30 -8.99
N HIS A 289 -1.69 -9.60 -8.47
CA HIS A 289 -0.99 -10.85 -8.78
C HIS A 289 -1.76 -12.08 -8.30
N PHE A 290 -2.41 -12.00 -7.14
CA PHE A 290 -3.27 -13.08 -6.69
C PHE A 290 -4.45 -13.29 -7.64
N TYR A 291 -5.12 -12.24 -8.10
CA TYR A 291 -6.21 -12.37 -9.08
C TYR A 291 -5.75 -13.06 -10.37
N SER A 292 -4.59 -12.69 -10.91
CA SER A 292 -3.99 -13.37 -12.06
C SER A 292 -3.75 -14.85 -11.79
N TRP A 293 -3.21 -15.19 -10.63
CA TRP A 293 -3.04 -16.59 -10.21
C TRP A 293 -4.38 -17.33 -10.10
N THR A 294 -5.39 -16.73 -9.44
CA THR A 294 -6.68 -17.38 -9.22
C THR A 294 -7.37 -17.69 -10.54
N VAL A 295 -7.36 -16.74 -11.48
CA VAL A 295 -7.93 -16.90 -12.83
C VAL A 295 -7.22 -17.99 -13.63
N GLN A 296 -5.89 -18.07 -13.53
CA GLN A 296 -5.10 -19.03 -14.29
C GLN A 296 -5.26 -20.47 -13.77
N PHE A 297 -5.31 -20.65 -12.44
CA PHE A 297 -5.15 -21.95 -11.82
C PHE A 297 -6.43 -22.53 -11.20
N THR A 298 -7.52 -21.76 -11.13
CA THR A 298 -8.74 -22.19 -10.44
C THR A 298 -10.01 -21.86 -11.24
N ARG A 299 -11.10 -22.56 -10.93
CA ARG A 299 -12.46 -22.24 -11.42
C ARG A 299 -13.35 -22.00 -10.22
N PHE A 300 -14.04 -20.86 -10.19
CA PHE A 300 -14.79 -20.44 -9.01
C PHE A 300 -15.98 -19.55 -9.38
N GLU A 301 -16.94 -19.36 -8.47
CA GLU A 301 -18.06 -18.43 -8.67
C GLU A 301 -17.79 -17.07 -8.00
N PHE A 302 -17.24 -17.12 -6.78
CA PHE A 302 -16.91 -15.96 -5.98
C PHE A 302 -15.47 -16.02 -5.43
N LEU A 303 -14.86 -14.84 -5.26
CA LEU A 303 -13.62 -14.67 -4.53
C LEU A 303 -13.90 -13.84 -3.28
N LEU A 304 -13.52 -14.38 -2.12
CA LEU A 304 -13.50 -13.67 -0.84
C LEU A 304 -12.08 -13.15 -0.61
N LYS A 305 -11.91 -11.84 -0.49
CA LYS A 305 -10.68 -11.23 0.05
C LYS A 305 -10.86 -11.01 1.55
N THR A 306 -9.83 -11.31 2.33
CA THR A 306 -9.73 -10.99 3.77
C THR A 306 -8.27 -10.79 4.16
N ASP A 307 -8.02 -10.27 5.35
CA ASP A 307 -6.69 -10.16 5.95
C ASP A 307 -6.47 -11.27 7.00
N ASP A 308 -5.22 -11.49 7.40
CA ASP A 308 -4.82 -12.57 8.33
C ASP A 308 -5.15 -12.30 9.81
N ASP A 309 -5.58 -11.08 10.13
CA ASP A 309 -6.04 -10.61 11.44
C ASP A 309 -7.57 -10.52 11.55
N CYS A 310 -8.30 -11.17 10.63
CA CYS A 310 -9.75 -11.10 10.54
C CYS A 310 -10.44 -12.39 11.02
N TYR A 311 -11.49 -12.23 11.84
CA TYR A 311 -12.50 -13.27 12.05
C TYR A 311 -13.36 -13.38 10.79
N ILE A 312 -13.67 -14.61 10.33
CA ILE A 312 -14.48 -14.87 9.13
C ILE A 312 -15.48 -16.01 9.36
N ASP A 313 -16.78 -15.76 9.25
CA ASP A 313 -17.85 -16.79 9.32
C ASP A 313 -18.29 -17.25 7.91
N ILE A 314 -17.50 -18.16 7.33
CA ILE A 314 -17.74 -18.69 5.96
C ILE A 314 -19.09 -19.42 5.86
N GLU A 315 -19.51 -20.15 6.90
CA GLU A 315 -20.78 -20.88 6.88
C GLU A 315 -21.97 -19.90 6.74
N ASN A 316 -21.95 -18.83 7.53
CA ASN A 316 -22.98 -17.80 7.43
C ASN A 316 -22.90 -17.03 6.10
N MET A 317 -21.70 -16.85 5.52
CA MET A 317 -21.57 -16.28 4.18
C MET A 317 -22.30 -17.10 3.12
N PHE A 318 -22.19 -18.43 3.12
CA PHE A 318 -22.95 -19.28 2.19
C PHE A 318 -24.47 -19.10 2.35
N LYS A 319 -24.97 -19.10 3.60
CA LYS A 319 -26.40 -18.87 3.88
C LYS A 319 -26.86 -17.51 3.35
N MET A 320 -26.04 -16.49 3.51
CA MET A 320 -26.33 -15.13 3.06
C MET A 320 -26.25 -14.98 1.52
N ILE A 321 -25.33 -15.67 0.85
CA ILE A 321 -25.25 -15.70 -0.62
C ILE A 321 -26.56 -16.25 -1.20
N ASP A 322 -27.05 -17.37 -0.66
CA ASP A 322 -28.30 -18.01 -1.09
C ASP A 322 -29.51 -17.12 -0.77
N HIS A 323 -29.61 -16.63 0.47
CA HIS A 323 -30.73 -15.80 0.92
C HIS A 323 -30.83 -14.46 0.15
N LYS A 324 -29.69 -13.83 -0.17
CA LYS A 324 -29.66 -12.59 -0.97
C LYS A 324 -29.80 -12.86 -2.47
N ASN A 325 -29.74 -14.11 -2.91
CA ASN A 325 -29.75 -14.50 -4.33
C ASN A 325 -28.66 -13.73 -5.12
N LEU A 326 -27.44 -13.72 -4.57
CA LEU A 326 -26.33 -13.02 -5.21
C LEU A 326 -26.07 -13.60 -6.59
N LYS A 327 -25.84 -12.72 -7.56
CA LYS A 327 -25.51 -13.14 -8.93
C LYS A 327 -24.04 -13.47 -9.01
N THR A 328 -23.69 -14.51 -9.74
CA THR A 328 -22.31 -14.94 -10.02
C THR A 328 -21.62 -14.05 -11.07
N THR A 329 -22.22 -12.90 -11.41
CA THR A 329 -21.70 -11.90 -12.33
C THR A 329 -21.95 -10.50 -11.78
N ASN A 330 -21.01 -9.59 -12.02
CA ASN A 330 -21.07 -8.17 -11.68
C ASN A 330 -21.48 -7.88 -10.21
N THR A 331 -21.04 -8.71 -9.27
CA THR A 331 -21.38 -8.62 -7.83
C THR A 331 -20.16 -8.19 -7.02
N TRP A 332 -20.34 -7.16 -6.20
CA TRP A 332 -19.39 -6.77 -5.15
C TRP A 332 -20.14 -6.63 -3.82
N TRP A 333 -19.85 -7.50 -2.86
CA TRP A 333 -20.58 -7.61 -1.60
C TRP A 333 -19.64 -7.36 -0.40
N GLY A 334 -20.02 -6.42 0.45
CA GLY A 334 -19.24 -5.98 1.61
C GLY A 334 -19.90 -4.78 2.30
N ASN A 335 -19.17 -4.15 3.20
CA ASN A 335 -19.58 -2.88 3.83
C ASN A 335 -18.80 -1.72 3.19
N PHE A 336 -19.49 -0.74 2.61
CA PHE A 336 -18.84 0.29 1.80
C PHE A 336 -18.72 1.63 2.54
N ARG A 337 -17.52 2.22 2.50
CA ARG A 337 -17.30 3.63 2.83
C ARG A 337 -17.63 4.48 1.60
N LEU A 338 -18.29 5.62 1.82
CA LEU A 338 -18.73 6.55 0.78
C LEU A 338 -18.17 7.94 1.08
N ASN A 339 -17.72 8.66 0.04
CA ASN A 339 -17.21 10.03 0.14
C ASN A 339 -16.13 10.19 1.21
N TRP A 340 -15.29 9.17 1.40
CA TRP A 340 -14.18 9.23 2.34
C TRP A 340 -13.15 10.22 1.83
N ALA A 341 -12.79 11.21 2.65
CA ALA A 341 -11.77 12.20 2.30
C ALA A 341 -10.44 11.50 2.07
N VAL A 342 -9.69 11.97 1.08
CA VAL A 342 -8.37 11.40 0.78
C VAL A 342 -7.42 11.80 1.88
N ASP A 343 -6.91 10.81 2.63
CA ASP A 343 -5.89 11.04 3.63
C ASP A 343 -4.62 11.56 2.93
N ARG A 344 -4.21 12.76 3.31
CA ARG A 344 -3.01 13.42 2.79
C ARG A 344 -1.85 13.30 3.74
N THR A 345 -2.12 12.78 4.94
CA THR A 345 -1.10 12.45 5.90
C THR A 345 -1.27 11.09 6.60
N GLY A 346 -0.29 10.71 7.41
CA GLY A 346 -0.23 9.48 8.17
C GLY A 346 -0.09 8.23 7.30
N LYS A 347 -0.23 7.07 7.96
CA LYS A 347 -0.22 5.73 7.36
C LYS A 347 -1.07 5.60 6.08
N TRP A 348 -2.17 6.33 6.01
CA TRP A 348 -3.15 6.26 4.93
C TRP A 348 -2.90 7.26 3.81
N GLN A 349 -1.81 8.03 3.88
CA GLN A 349 -1.46 9.07 2.93
C GLN A 349 -1.47 8.57 1.48
N GLU A 350 -2.18 9.30 0.63
CA GLU A 350 -2.18 9.14 -0.81
C GLU A 350 -1.96 10.49 -1.50
N LEU A 351 -0.88 10.59 -2.27
CA LEU A 351 -0.40 11.83 -2.87
C LEU A 351 -0.67 11.93 -4.36
N GLU A 352 -0.85 10.79 -5.01
CA GLU A 352 -1.01 10.69 -6.44
C GLU A 352 -2.48 10.68 -6.86
N TYR A 353 -3.40 10.34 -5.95
CA TYR A 353 -4.83 10.51 -6.19
C TYR A 353 -5.26 11.97 -6.04
N LEU A 354 -5.70 12.60 -7.13
CA LEU A 354 -5.96 14.04 -7.18
C LEU A 354 -7.34 14.46 -6.66
N GLY A 355 -8.28 13.53 -6.48
CA GLY A 355 -9.61 13.85 -5.98
C GLY A 355 -9.60 14.28 -4.51
N PRO A 356 -10.63 15.00 -4.03
CA PRO A 356 -10.78 15.31 -2.61
C PRO A 356 -11.32 14.13 -1.80
N ALA A 357 -12.03 13.21 -2.46
CA ALA A 357 -12.61 12.02 -1.85
C ALA A 357 -12.48 10.81 -2.78
N TYR A 358 -12.39 9.62 -2.19
CA TYR A 358 -12.35 8.36 -2.92
C TYR A 358 -13.75 7.96 -3.43
N PRO A 359 -13.83 7.21 -4.55
CA PRO A 359 -15.02 6.47 -4.90
C PRO A 359 -15.38 5.47 -3.80
N ALA A 360 -16.57 4.89 -3.87
CA ALA A 360 -16.98 3.90 -2.87
C ALA A 360 -16.04 2.69 -2.85
N PHE A 361 -15.55 2.33 -1.66
CA PHE A 361 -14.73 1.13 -1.45
C PHE A 361 -15.26 0.31 -0.28
N ALA A 362 -15.07 -1.01 -0.34
CA ALA A 362 -15.42 -1.92 0.74
C ALA A 362 -14.38 -1.81 1.87
N CYS A 363 -14.79 -1.97 3.12
CA CYS A 363 -13.87 -1.98 4.26
C CYS A 363 -12.83 -3.11 4.16
N GLY A 364 -11.62 -2.86 4.66
CA GLY A 364 -10.49 -3.79 4.55
C GLY A 364 -10.70 -5.19 5.15
N SER A 365 -11.61 -5.34 6.13
CA SER A 365 -11.90 -6.61 6.81
C SER A 365 -12.39 -7.73 5.90
N GLY A 366 -12.86 -7.39 4.70
CA GLY A 366 -13.11 -8.34 3.63
C GLY A 366 -14.29 -7.96 2.75
N TYR A 367 -14.35 -8.62 1.60
CA TYR A 367 -15.44 -8.49 0.66
C TYR A 367 -15.48 -9.68 -0.31
N VAL A 368 -16.63 -9.89 -0.94
CA VAL A 368 -16.83 -10.90 -1.98
C VAL A 368 -17.01 -10.24 -3.34
N ILE A 369 -16.31 -10.75 -4.35
CA ILE A 369 -16.47 -10.34 -5.76
C ILE A 369 -16.73 -11.55 -6.66
N SER A 370 -17.52 -11.35 -7.71
CA SER A 370 -17.81 -12.41 -8.69
C SER A 370 -16.62 -12.69 -9.62
N GLN A 371 -16.57 -13.90 -10.17
CA GLN A 371 -15.48 -14.35 -11.05
C GLN A 371 -15.19 -13.42 -12.23
N ASP A 372 -16.21 -12.85 -12.86
CA ASP A 372 -16.07 -11.94 -14.01
C ASP A 372 -15.34 -10.63 -13.65
N ILE A 373 -15.53 -10.13 -12.43
CA ILE A 373 -14.80 -8.98 -11.90
C ILE A 373 -13.33 -9.36 -11.68
N VAL A 374 -13.06 -10.51 -11.04
CA VAL A 374 -11.68 -10.99 -10.83
C VAL A 374 -10.97 -11.16 -12.18
N GLN A 375 -11.66 -11.72 -13.18
CA GLN A 375 -11.14 -11.87 -14.54
C GLN A 375 -10.79 -10.52 -15.16
N TRP A 376 -11.66 -9.52 -15.02
CA TRP A 376 -11.40 -8.19 -15.55
C TRP A 376 -10.18 -7.55 -14.88
N LEU A 377 -10.08 -7.63 -13.55
CA LEU A 377 -8.95 -7.08 -12.79
C LEU A 377 -7.64 -7.76 -13.18
N ALA A 378 -7.62 -9.10 -13.23
CA ALA A 378 -6.47 -9.89 -13.66
C ALA A 378 -6.03 -9.57 -15.10
N SER A 379 -6.98 -9.36 -16.01
CA SER A 379 -6.67 -9.08 -17.43
C SER A 379 -6.19 -7.66 -17.67
N ASN A 380 -6.37 -6.76 -16.69
CA ASN A 380 -5.97 -5.35 -16.77
C ASN A 380 -4.90 -4.98 -15.73
N SER A 381 -4.33 -5.95 -15.01
CA SER A 381 -3.40 -5.72 -13.88
C SER A 381 -2.30 -4.72 -14.22
N ASP A 382 -1.70 -4.83 -15.40
CA ASP A 382 -0.56 -4.01 -15.83
C ASP A 382 -0.94 -2.56 -16.17
N ARG A 383 -2.25 -2.28 -16.27
CA ARG A 383 -2.80 -0.96 -16.60
C ARG A 383 -3.46 -0.28 -15.42
N LEU A 384 -3.68 -1.02 -14.33
CA LEU A 384 -4.31 -0.52 -13.12
C LEU A 384 -3.24 0.09 -12.23
N LYS A 385 -3.36 1.39 -11.98
CA LYS A 385 -2.50 2.07 -11.02
C LYS A 385 -2.86 1.63 -9.60
N THR A 386 -1.85 1.25 -8.82
CA THR A 386 -1.99 0.97 -7.39
C THR A 386 -1.92 2.26 -6.59
N TYR A 387 -2.79 2.40 -5.60
CA TYR A 387 -2.84 3.52 -4.66
C TYR A 387 -2.60 3.01 -3.23
N GLN A 388 -2.41 3.92 -2.29
CA GLN A 388 -2.31 3.55 -0.90
C GLN A 388 -3.59 2.91 -0.40
N GLY A 389 -3.46 1.68 0.10
CA GLY A 389 -4.59 0.86 0.53
C GLY A 389 -5.15 0.00 -0.61
N GLU A 390 -5.26 -1.29 -0.34
CA GLU A 390 -5.86 -2.24 -1.26
C GLU A 390 -7.36 -1.97 -1.47
N ASP A 391 -8.07 -1.65 -0.39
CA ASP A 391 -9.48 -1.30 -0.40
C ASP A 391 -9.77 -0.04 -1.23
N VAL A 392 -9.00 1.02 -1.01
CA VAL A 392 -9.06 2.26 -1.79
C VAL A 392 -8.73 2.00 -3.27
N SER A 393 -7.66 1.24 -3.54
CA SER A 393 -7.29 0.84 -4.89
C SER A 393 -8.44 0.10 -5.59
N MET A 394 -9.08 -0.84 -4.89
CA MET A 394 -10.26 -1.55 -5.38
C MET A 394 -11.43 -0.60 -5.66
N GLY A 395 -11.72 0.38 -4.81
CA GLY A 395 -12.74 1.41 -5.09
C GLY A 395 -12.49 2.17 -6.38
N ILE A 396 -11.24 2.55 -6.64
CA ILE A 396 -10.83 3.26 -7.85
C ILE A 396 -10.97 2.33 -9.07
N TRP A 397 -10.46 1.10 -9.01
CA TRP A 397 -10.57 0.16 -10.14
C TRP A 397 -12.02 -0.21 -10.45
N MET A 398 -12.84 -0.41 -9.41
CA MET A 398 -14.27 -0.73 -9.53
C MET A 398 -15.09 0.41 -10.12
N SER A 399 -14.58 1.64 -10.09
CA SER A 399 -15.22 2.78 -10.76
C SER A 399 -15.20 2.64 -12.29
N ALA A 400 -14.25 1.89 -12.85
CA ALA A 400 -14.22 1.57 -14.27
C ALA A 400 -15.18 0.42 -14.65
N ILE A 401 -15.45 -0.49 -13.70
CA ILE A 401 -16.31 -1.68 -13.92
C ILE A 401 -17.79 -1.34 -13.67
N GLY A 402 -18.09 -0.55 -12.64
CA GLY A 402 -19.44 -0.23 -12.20
C GLY A 402 -20.23 -1.44 -11.66
N PRO A 403 -19.70 -2.20 -10.68
CA PRO A 403 -20.37 -3.40 -10.19
C PRO A 403 -21.62 -3.11 -9.38
N LYS A 404 -22.52 -4.10 -9.30
CA LYS A 404 -23.62 -4.06 -8.35
C LYS A 404 -23.09 -4.26 -6.94
N ARG A 405 -23.08 -3.17 -6.17
CA ARG A 405 -22.70 -3.17 -4.75
C ARG A 405 -23.85 -3.71 -3.89
N TYR A 406 -23.56 -4.72 -3.08
CA TYR A 406 -24.44 -5.21 -2.03
C TYR A 406 -23.89 -4.71 -0.70
N GLN A 407 -24.51 -3.64 -0.16
CA GLN A 407 -24.15 -3.07 1.13
C GLN A 407 -24.61 -4.00 2.26
N ASP A 408 -23.68 -4.40 3.13
CA ASP A 408 -23.99 -5.29 4.24
C ASP A 408 -23.17 -4.96 5.49
N LYS A 409 -23.86 -4.55 6.56
CA LYS A 409 -23.24 -4.12 7.83
C LYS A 409 -22.61 -5.25 8.63
N HIS A 410 -22.88 -6.52 8.30
CA HIS A 410 -22.26 -7.64 9.01
C HIS A 410 -20.77 -7.81 8.66
N TRP A 411 -20.27 -7.10 7.65
CA TRP A 411 -18.84 -6.90 7.44
C TRP A 411 -18.39 -5.72 8.28
N LEU A 412 -17.78 -5.98 9.43
CA LEU A 412 -17.42 -4.93 10.37
C LEU A 412 -16.15 -4.23 9.88
N CYS A 413 -16.14 -2.90 9.90
CA CYS A 413 -15.01 -2.10 9.42
C CYS A 413 -13.96 -1.83 10.49
N GLU A 414 -14.31 -2.07 11.75
CA GLU A 414 -13.51 -1.79 12.95
C GLU A 414 -13.53 -3.02 13.86
N LYS A 415 -12.60 -3.09 14.81
CA LYS A 415 -12.51 -4.17 15.80
C LYS A 415 -13.69 -4.16 16.77
N VAL A 416 -14.79 -4.76 16.35
CA VAL A 416 -16.02 -4.91 17.13
C VAL A 416 -16.47 -6.36 17.01
N CYS A 417 -17.05 -6.92 18.08
CA CYS A 417 -17.71 -8.20 17.99
C CYS A 417 -19.23 -8.00 18.00
N GLU A 418 -19.89 -8.32 16.89
CA GLU A 418 -21.35 -8.28 16.77
C GLU A 418 -21.91 -9.67 16.47
N THR A 419 -23.06 -9.98 17.06
CA THR A 419 -23.74 -11.25 16.80
C THR A 419 -24.18 -11.31 15.33
N GLY A 420 -23.78 -12.37 14.64
CA GLY A 420 -24.08 -12.56 13.21
C GLY A 420 -23.12 -11.85 12.26
N MET A 421 -22.01 -11.28 12.76
CA MET A 421 -20.95 -10.74 11.90
C MET A 421 -20.39 -11.79 10.93
N LEU A 422 -20.11 -11.35 9.72
CA LEU A 422 -19.46 -12.15 8.67
C LEU A 422 -17.95 -11.96 8.70
N SER A 423 -17.50 -10.73 8.95
CA SER A 423 -16.08 -10.40 9.14
C SER A 423 -15.90 -9.40 10.28
N SER A 424 -14.75 -9.46 10.95
CA SER A 424 -14.29 -8.42 11.88
C SER A 424 -12.76 -8.40 11.97
N PRO A 425 -12.09 -7.24 11.81
CA PRO A 425 -10.63 -7.15 11.64
C PRO A 425 -9.87 -6.87 12.95
N GLN A 426 -8.53 -6.78 12.83
CA GLN A 426 -7.60 -6.28 13.87
C GLN A 426 -7.51 -7.15 15.14
N TYR A 427 -7.68 -8.46 15.00
CA TYR A 427 -7.48 -9.41 16.08
C TYR A 427 -6.07 -9.97 16.10
N SER A 428 -5.50 -10.09 17.29
CA SER A 428 -4.32 -10.92 17.53
C SER A 428 -4.64 -12.41 17.28
N ALA A 429 -3.59 -13.20 17.09
CA ALA A 429 -3.70 -14.65 16.94
C ALA A 429 -4.49 -15.31 18.09
N GLN A 430 -4.26 -14.86 19.33
CA GLN A 430 -4.97 -15.38 20.50
C GLN A 430 -6.45 -15.01 20.50
N GLU A 431 -6.80 -13.77 20.15
CA GLU A 431 -8.19 -13.32 20.09
C GLU A 431 -8.97 -14.06 19.01
N LEU A 432 -8.38 -14.31 17.83
CA LEU A 432 -9.01 -15.11 16.77
C LEU A 432 -9.37 -16.52 17.26
N VAL A 433 -8.45 -17.15 18.00
CA VAL A 433 -8.68 -18.47 18.61
C VAL A 433 -9.81 -18.43 19.63
N GLU A 434 -9.89 -17.39 20.45
CA GLU A 434 -10.94 -17.25 21.46
C GLU A 434 -12.33 -17.03 20.84
N LEU A 435 -12.45 -16.15 19.84
CA LEU A 435 -13.70 -15.92 19.11
C LEU A 435 -14.23 -17.22 18.48
N TRP A 436 -13.34 -18.03 17.90
CA TRP A 436 -13.74 -19.30 17.28
C TRP A 436 -14.10 -20.38 18.30
N LYS A 437 -13.36 -20.47 19.42
CA LYS A 437 -13.75 -21.36 20.53
C LYS A 437 -15.15 -21.02 21.04
N GLN A 438 -15.49 -19.74 21.18
CA GLN A 438 -16.83 -19.31 21.58
C GLN A 438 -17.87 -19.68 20.52
N LYS A 439 -17.60 -19.38 19.25
CA LYS A 439 -18.47 -19.75 18.11
C LYS A 439 -18.76 -21.26 18.08
N GLU A 440 -17.77 -22.12 18.26
CA GLU A 440 -17.95 -23.57 18.26
C GLU A 440 -18.70 -24.06 19.51
N ARG A 441 -18.45 -23.46 20.67
CA ARG A 441 -19.09 -23.86 21.93
C ARG A 441 -20.57 -23.51 21.99
N CYS A 442 -20.97 -22.33 21.51
CA CYS A 442 -22.31 -21.79 21.73
C CYS A 442 -22.96 -21.11 20.52
N GLY A 443 -22.32 -21.13 19.34
CA GLY A 443 -22.87 -20.59 18.09
C GLY A 443 -22.68 -19.09 17.88
N ASN A 444 -22.12 -18.37 18.87
CA ASN A 444 -21.89 -16.93 18.85
C ASN A 444 -20.42 -16.64 19.23
N PRO A 445 -19.67 -15.89 18.40
CA PRO A 445 -18.27 -15.58 18.67
C PRO A 445 -18.05 -14.53 19.77
N CYS A 446 -19.08 -13.76 20.15
CA CYS A 446 -18.95 -12.61 21.03
C CYS A 446 -19.31 -12.89 22.49
N ALA A 447 -20.23 -13.81 22.71
CA ALA A 447 -20.64 -14.25 24.04
C ALA A 447 -21.38 -15.57 23.93
N CYS A 448 -21.22 -16.42 24.95
CA CYS A 448 -22.16 -17.51 25.18
C CYS A 448 -23.22 -17.02 26.14
N GLU A 449 -24.49 -17.07 25.73
CA GLU A 449 -25.58 -16.89 26.68
C GLU A 449 -25.50 -18.04 27.70
N GLU A 450 -25.39 -17.71 28.99
CA GLU A 450 -25.54 -18.68 30.06
C GLU A 450 -26.97 -19.23 29.98
N ARG A 451 -27.09 -20.53 29.67
CA ARG A 451 -28.38 -21.23 29.63
C ARG A 451 -28.88 -21.58 31.02
#